data_AF-A0A0G1MYV3-F1
#
_entry.id   AF-A0A0G1MYV3-F1
#
_cell.length_a   1.000
_cell.length_b   1.000
_cell.length_c   1.000
_cell.angle_alpha   90.00
_cell.angle_beta   90.00
_cell.angle_gamma   90.00
#
_symmetry.space_group_name_H-M   'P 1'
#
loop_
_entity.id
_entity.type
_entity.pdbx_description
1 polymer ?
#
loop_
_entity_poly.entity_id
_entity_poly.type
_entity_poly.pdbx_seq_one_letter_code
_entity_poly.pdbx_strand_id
1 'polypeptide(L)'
;MRILSIIINLFLSLSLTGKVLAIYDPLSVPNNKIGIHLLFPEELSQAAKIINRQGEAAWGYVTIPIQANDRNLQKWQTFLDECVKQKVIPIIRIATVPEGSNWIKPNDYDLIDFANFLNDLIWPVQNRYLIFFNEVNHSNEYGGTLSPENYADILDNAINIFKTRSEDFFILPAGLDNAATDRRNSIDWKTYLARMFQHKPDIFNRLDGWTSHAYANPDFTVRPDLSGSNKIDSFKYDLQYLRNFTQKKLPVFITETGWSNKYLSDHQIALYYQYAFSQAWSDPSIVAVTPFLLNAQDGPFQKFSFLDNNQKEKEFSATLSVLAQKGEPLLTTEIPQFDMAKSSIGTTQELIGDQINLFISLEKLYHNLVLYINQIQ
;
A
#
# COMPACT_ATOMS: atom_id res chain seq x y z
N MET A 1 58.06 -2.20 2.73
CA MET A 1 57.10 -1.85 1.65
C MET A 1 56.01 -2.91 1.39
N ARG A 2 56.19 -4.20 1.72
CA ARG A 2 55.15 -5.23 1.46
C ARG A 2 54.01 -5.31 2.49
N ILE A 3 54.20 -4.81 3.71
CA ILE A 3 53.16 -4.82 4.77
C ILE A 3 52.15 -3.67 4.59
N LEU A 4 52.58 -2.54 4.01
CA LEU A 4 51.70 -1.38 3.77
C LEU A 4 50.68 -1.64 2.64
N SER A 5 51.04 -2.44 1.64
CA SER A 5 50.13 -2.83 0.56
C SER A 5 49.03 -3.80 0.99
N ILE A 6 49.21 -4.53 2.09
CA ILE A 6 48.20 -5.47 2.62
C ILE A 6 47.13 -4.70 3.42
N ILE A 7 47.53 -3.65 4.15
CA ILE A 7 46.58 -2.81 4.92
C ILE A 7 45.75 -1.91 3.99
N ILE A 8 46.32 -1.43 2.88
CA ILE A 8 45.58 -0.64 1.89
C ILE A 8 44.58 -1.49 1.09
N ASN A 9 44.90 -2.77 0.81
CA ASN A 9 43.93 -3.68 0.18
C ASN A 9 42.83 -4.15 1.14
N LEU A 10 43.11 -4.27 2.45
CA LEU A 10 42.10 -4.63 3.45
C LEU A 10 41.12 -3.47 3.74
N PHE A 11 41.54 -2.22 3.55
CA PHE A 11 40.65 -1.06 3.67
C PHE A 11 39.81 -0.77 2.41
N LEU A 12 40.26 -1.18 1.22
CA LEU A 12 39.43 -1.06 0.00
C LEU A 12 38.31 -2.11 -0.07
N SER A 13 38.38 -3.20 0.70
CA SER A 13 37.33 -4.23 0.75
C SER A 13 36.22 -3.95 1.77
N LEU A 14 36.30 -2.86 2.55
CA LEU A 14 35.33 -2.53 3.62
C LEU A 14 34.48 -1.29 3.32
N SER A 15 34.39 -0.87 2.06
CA SER A 15 33.59 0.30 1.64
C SER A 15 32.70 0.02 0.43
N LEU A 16 32.19 -1.20 0.31
CA LEU A 16 30.96 -1.42 -0.45
C LEU A 16 29.79 -1.20 0.51
N THR A 17 29.41 0.08 0.70
CA THR A 17 28.04 0.38 1.10
C THR A 17 27.16 -0.14 -0.04
N GLY A 18 26.72 -1.39 0.08
CA GLY A 18 25.79 -1.99 -0.86
C GLY A 18 24.58 -1.09 -0.95
N LYS A 19 24.40 -0.47 -2.12
CA LYS A 19 23.09 0.01 -2.51
C LYS A 19 22.23 -1.25 -2.67
N VAL A 20 21.64 -1.72 -1.58
CA VAL A 20 20.47 -2.60 -1.67
C VAL A 20 19.33 -1.68 -2.06
N LEU A 21 19.32 -1.36 -3.35
CA LEU A 21 18.16 -0.87 -4.05
C LEU A 21 17.42 -2.13 -4.52
N ALA A 22 16.10 -2.08 -4.55
CA ALA A 22 15.33 -2.90 -5.46
C ALA A 22 15.89 -2.80 -6.89
N ILE A 23 15.37 -3.59 -7.84
CA ILE A 23 15.87 -3.65 -9.23
C ILE A 23 16.16 -2.26 -9.82
N TYR A 24 15.28 -1.28 -9.53
CA TYR A 24 15.52 0.12 -9.85
C TYR A 24 14.85 1.08 -8.86
N ASP A 25 15.33 2.33 -8.82
CA ASP A 25 14.72 3.42 -8.06
C ASP A 25 13.44 3.90 -8.75
N PRO A 26 12.24 3.75 -8.14
CA PRO A 26 10.98 4.18 -8.75
C PRO A 26 10.91 5.69 -9.02
N LEU A 27 11.75 6.52 -8.38
CA LEU A 27 11.83 7.95 -8.63
C LEU A 27 12.70 8.31 -9.85
N SER A 28 13.38 7.33 -10.45
CA SER A 28 14.28 7.55 -11.59
C SER A 28 13.58 7.53 -12.96
N VAL A 29 12.29 7.20 -13.00
CA VAL A 29 11.47 7.11 -14.23
C VAL A 29 10.28 8.06 -14.16
N PRO A 30 9.70 8.49 -15.30
CA PRO A 30 8.44 9.22 -15.32
C PRO A 30 7.35 8.45 -14.57
N ASN A 31 6.62 9.13 -13.70
CA ASN A 31 5.72 8.46 -12.75
C ASN A 31 4.36 9.15 -12.63
N ASN A 32 3.28 8.36 -12.71
CA ASN A 32 1.92 8.77 -12.38
C ASN A 32 1.66 8.48 -10.90
N LYS A 33 1.90 9.46 -10.02
CA LYS A 33 1.74 9.26 -8.56
C LYS A 33 0.29 9.01 -8.10
N ILE A 34 -0.69 9.19 -8.99
CA ILE A 34 -2.10 9.01 -8.66
C ILE A 34 -2.41 7.53 -8.48
N GLY A 35 -3.05 7.21 -7.36
CA GLY A 35 -3.63 5.91 -7.17
C GLY A 35 -4.87 5.95 -6.28
N ILE A 36 -5.37 4.77 -5.93
CA ILE A 36 -6.54 4.61 -5.04
C ILE A 36 -6.51 3.26 -4.32
N HIS A 37 -7.01 3.21 -3.10
CA HIS A 37 -7.10 1.96 -2.35
C HIS A 37 -8.34 1.15 -2.79
N LEU A 38 -8.17 -0.15 -2.99
CA LEU A 38 -9.22 -1.12 -3.32
C LEU A 38 -9.47 -2.06 -2.14
N LEU A 39 -10.68 -2.58 -2.03
CA LEU A 39 -10.99 -3.69 -1.14
C LEU A 39 -10.95 -5.03 -1.88
N PHE A 40 -11.31 -5.03 -3.17
CA PHE A 40 -11.43 -6.25 -3.97
C PHE A 40 -10.84 -6.10 -5.39
N PRO A 41 -10.29 -7.18 -5.98
CA PRO A 41 -9.74 -7.13 -7.34
C PRO A 41 -10.72 -6.67 -8.43
N GLU A 42 -12.01 -6.94 -8.26
CA GLU A 42 -13.08 -6.62 -9.22
C GLU A 42 -13.26 -5.10 -9.41
N GLU A 43 -12.77 -4.30 -8.46
CA GLU A 43 -12.81 -2.85 -8.49
C GLU A 43 -11.80 -2.22 -9.48
N LEU A 44 -10.80 -3.01 -9.92
CA LEU A 44 -9.67 -2.52 -10.71
C LEU A 44 -10.10 -1.75 -11.96
N SER A 45 -11.12 -2.22 -12.68
CA SER A 45 -11.55 -1.58 -13.92
C SER A 45 -12.10 -0.17 -13.72
N GLN A 46 -12.84 0.02 -12.62
CA GLN A 46 -13.38 1.33 -12.29
C GLN A 46 -12.29 2.24 -11.70
N ALA A 47 -11.36 1.69 -10.92
CA ALA A 47 -10.21 2.43 -10.43
C ALA A 47 -9.31 2.95 -11.56
N ALA A 48 -9.01 2.10 -12.55
CA ALA A 48 -8.16 2.44 -13.69
C ALA A 48 -8.67 3.67 -14.46
N LYS A 49 -10.00 3.77 -14.64
CA LYS A 49 -10.63 4.94 -15.28
C LYS A 49 -10.34 6.24 -14.57
N ILE A 50 -10.34 6.24 -13.23
CA ILE A 50 -10.02 7.41 -12.41
C ILE A 50 -8.52 7.69 -12.48
N ILE A 51 -7.68 6.73 -12.07
CA ILE A 51 -6.24 6.95 -11.86
C ILE A 51 -5.44 7.11 -13.16
N ASN A 52 -5.98 6.65 -14.30
CA ASN A 52 -5.39 6.79 -15.63
C ASN A 52 -6.21 7.69 -16.56
N ARG A 53 -7.12 8.52 -16.02
CA ARG A 53 -7.87 9.53 -16.79
C ARG A 53 -8.51 8.97 -18.05
N GLN A 54 -9.31 7.92 -17.90
CA GLN A 54 -9.98 7.21 -19.02
C GLN A 54 -9.02 6.77 -20.15
N GLY A 55 -7.73 6.56 -19.83
CA GLY A 55 -6.69 6.15 -20.78
C GLY A 55 -5.80 7.28 -21.32
N GLU A 56 -6.06 8.56 -20.97
CA GLU A 56 -5.18 9.69 -21.31
C GLU A 56 -3.89 9.71 -20.48
N ALA A 57 -3.93 9.08 -19.31
CA ALA A 57 -2.78 8.81 -18.44
C ALA A 57 -2.49 7.30 -18.40
N ALA A 58 -1.43 6.89 -17.70
CA ALA A 58 -1.07 5.48 -17.61
C ALA A 58 -0.22 5.22 -16.38
N TRP A 59 -0.23 3.97 -15.92
CA TRP A 59 0.61 3.46 -14.85
C TRP A 59 0.41 4.17 -13.51
N GLY A 60 -0.85 4.53 -13.20
CA GLY A 60 -1.28 4.89 -11.85
C GLY A 60 -1.29 3.67 -10.92
N TYR A 61 -1.51 3.91 -9.63
CA TYR A 61 -1.34 2.89 -8.58
C TYR A 61 -2.67 2.40 -8.01
N VAL A 62 -2.69 1.15 -7.55
CA VAL A 62 -3.73 0.66 -6.63
C VAL A 62 -3.09 0.02 -5.41
N THR A 63 -3.59 0.33 -4.22
CA THR A 63 -3.25 -0.41 -2.99
C THR A 63 -4.37 -1.41 -2.72
N ILE A 64 -4.03 -2.68 -2.56
CA ILE A 64 -5.02 -3.75 -2.35
C ILE A 64 -4.52 -4.77 -1.31
N PRO A 65 -5.34 -5.14 -0.31
CA PRO A 65 -4.95 -6.16 0.65
C PRO A 65 -5.07 -7.57 0.07
N ILE A 66 -4.18 -8.46 0.49
CA ILE A 66 -4.28 -9.91 0.32
C ILE A 66 -4.21 -10.59 1.69
N GLN A 67 -5.16 -11.48 1.98
CA GLN A 67 -5.20 -12.20 3.25
C GLN A 67 -4.43 -13.53 3.16
N ALA A 68 -3.90 -14.00 4.28
CA ALA A 68 -3.10 -15.24 4.33
C ALA A 68 -3.86 -16.49 3.82
N ASN A 69 -5.18 -16.49 3.92
CA ASN A 69 -6.05 -17.55 3.42
C ASN A 69 -6.54 -17.34 1.97
N ASP A 70 -6.18 -16.24 1.30
CA ASP A 70 -6.62 -15.89 -0.05
C ASP A 70 -5.48 -15.95 -1.07
N ARG A 71 -4.91 -17.16 -1.22
CA ARG A 71 -3.81 -17.46 -2.15
C ARG A 71 -4.32 -18.20 -3.40
N ASN A 72 -5.42 -17.73 -3.97
CA ASN A 72 -5.98 -18.29 -5.20
C ASN A 72 -5.19 -17.80 -6.43
N LEU A 73 -4.42 -18.69 -7.05
CA LEU A 73 -3.53 -18.35 -8.17
C LEU A 73 -4.28 -17.78 -9.37
N GLN A 74 -5.40 -18.38 -9.77
CA GLN A 74 -6.17 -17.91 -10.92
C GLN A 74 -6.72 -16.49 -10.67
N LYS A 75 -7.26 -16.24 -9.47
CA LYS A 75 -7.79 -14.93 -9.08
C LYS A 75 -6.72 -13.85 -9.16
N TRP A 76 -5.57 -14.08 -8.51
CA TRP A 76 -4.51 -13.09 -8.43
C TRP A 76 -3.74 -12.92 -9.74
N GLN A 77 -3.54 -14.00 -10.52
CA GLN A 77 -2.97 -13.86 -11.86
C GLN A 77 -3.91 -13.06 -12.77
N THR A 78 -5.22 -13.31 -12.71
CA THR A 78 -6.21 -12.53 -13.47
C THR A 78 -6.16 -11.04 -13.09
N PHE A 79 -6.06 -10.74 -11.79
CA PHE A 79 -5.90 -9.36 -11.32
C PHE A 79 -4.64 -8.68 -11.86
N LEU A 80 -3.49 -9.36 -11.84
CA LEU A 80 -2.23 -8.80 -12.35
C LEU A 80 -2.22 -8.68 -13.89
N ASP A 81 -2.84 -9.62 -14.60
CA ASP A 81 -3.04 -9.54 -16.05
C ASP A 81 -3.90 -8.32 -16.43
N GLU A 82 -4.96 -8.05 -15.66
CA GLU A 82 -5.77 -6.85 -15.83
C GLU A 82 -5.00 -5.58 -15.49
N CYS A 83 -4.10 -5.62 -14.50
CA CYS A 83 -3.19 -4.51 -14.22
C CYS A 83 -2.30 -4.20 -15.43
N VAL A 84 -1.78 -5.22 -16.13
CA VAL A 84 -1.02 -5.02 -17.39
C VAL A 84 -1.90 -4.35 -18.44
N LYS A 85 -3.08 -4.91 -18.74
CA LYS A 85 -3.97 -4.42 -19.80
C LYS A 85 -4.39 -2.98 -19.56
N GLN A 86 -4.66 -2.64 -18.31
CA GLN A 86 -5.18 -1.33 -17.91
C GLN A 86 -4.08 -0.35 -17.50
N LYS A 87 -2.80 -0.77 -17.59
CA LYS A 87 -1.61 0.01 -17.20
C LYS A 87 -1.74 0.51 -15.77
N VAL A 88 -1.87 -0.40 -14.82
CA VAL A 88 -1.98 -0.11 -13.39
C VAL A 88 -0.84 -0.80 -12.65
N ILE A 89 -0.27 -0.13 -11.66
CA ILE A 89 0.77 -0.67 -10.78
C ILE A 89 0.13 -1.10 -9.46
N PRO A 90 0.13 -2.40 -9.11
CA PRO A 90 -0.39 -2.87 -7.84
C PRO A 90 0.65 -2.70 -6.72
N ILE A 91 0.16 -2.25 -5.56
CA ILE A 91 0.83 -2.31 -4.28
C ILE A 91 0.03 -3.29 -3.43
N ILE A 92 0.59 -4.47 -3.18
CA ILE A 92 -0.10 -5.54 -2.45
C ILE A 92 0.23 -5.43 -0.97
N ARG A 93 -0.81 -5.23 -0.13
CA ARG A 93 -0.68 -5.21 1.33
C ARG A 93 -0.93 -6.61 1.89
N ILE A 94 0.10 -7.24 2.43
CA ILE A 94 -0.02 -8.51 3.14
C ILE A 94 -0.82 -8.28 4.42
N ALA A 95 -1.92 -9.02 4.57
CA ALA A 95 -2.75 -9.06 5.76
C ALA A 95 -2.82 -10.50 6.28
N THR A 96 -3.07 -10.64 7.59
CA THR A 96 -3.39 -11.95 8.17
C THR A 96 -4.87 -12.26 7.96
N VAL A 97 -5.51 -12.96 8.88
CA VAL A 97 -6.94 -13.26 8.83
C VAL A 97 -7.59 -12.60 10.05
N PRO A 98 -8.77 -11.97 9.92
CA PRO A 98 -9.48 -11.44 11.08
C PRO A 98 -9.97 -12.56 12.01
N GLU A 99 -9.78 -12.38 13.31
CA GLU A 99 -10.33 -13.21 14.38
C GLU A 99 -10.96 -12.32 15.46
N GLY A 100 -12.29 -12.33 15.52
CA GLY A 100 -13.04 -11.43 16.38
C GLY A 100 -12.77 -9.97 16.02
N SER A 101 -12.27 -9.19 16.98
CA SER A 101 -11.96 -7.76 16.81
C SER A 101 -10.55 -7.47 16.32
N ASN A 102 -9.72 -8.49 16.10
CA ASN A 102 -8.30 -8.34 15.82
C ASN A 102 -7.92 -9.06 14.54
N TRP A 103 -6.85 -8.63 13.90
CA TRP A 103 -6.12 -9.45 12.95
C TRP A 103 -5.29 -10.50 13.71
N ILE A 104 -5.28 -11.75 13.26
CA ILE A 104 -4.45 -12.80 13.87
C ILE A 104 -2.98 -12.38 13.80
N LYS A 105 -2.20 -12.74 14.83
CA LYS A 105 -0.76 -12.47 14.86
C LYS A 105 -0.07 -13.18 13.68
N PRO A 106 0.73 -12.47 12.87
CA PRO A 106 1.43 -13.10 11.77
C PRO A 106 2.51 -14.08 12.24
N ASN A 107 2.86 -15.02 11.37
CA ASN A 107 3.91 -16.01 11.60
C ASN A 107 4.74 -16.21 10.31
N ASP A 108 5.94 -16.77 10.47
CA ASP A 108 6.89 -16.92 9.36
C ASP A 108 6.44 -17.94 8.31
N TYR A 109 5.61 -18.93 8.66
CA TYR A 109 5.12 -19.92 7.69
C TYR A 109 4.20 -19.26 6.65
N ASP A 110 3.31 -18.36 7.10
CA ASP A 110 2.48 -17.58 6.19
C ASP A 110 3.32 -16.68 5.28
N LEU A 111 4.42 -16.10 5.79
CA LEU A 111 5.35 -15.30 4.98
C LEU A 111 6.06 -16.14 3.91
N ILE A 112 6.49 -17.36 4.24
CA ILE A 112 7.12 -18.27 3.27
C ILE A 112 6.13 -18.64 2.17
N ASP A 113 4.91 -19.01 2.55
CA ASP A 113 3.86 -19.36 1.60
C ASP A 113 3.50 -18.17 0.70
N PHE A 114 3.39 -16.96 1.26
CA PHE A 114 3.17 -15.74 0.47
C PHE A 114 4.32 -15.46 -0.49
N ALA A 115 5.57 -15.60 -0.03
CA ALA A 115 6.73 -15.34 -0.87
C ALA A 115 6.80 -16.33 -2.05
N ASN A 116 6.49 -17.62 -1.82
CA ASN A 116 6.37 -18.59 -2.91
C ASN A 116 5.23 -18.20 -3.86
N PHE A 117 4.03 -18.00 -3.30
CA PHE A 117 2.82 -17.69 -4.07
C PHE A 117 2.99 -16.44 -4.96
N LEU A 118 3.46 -15.33 -4.39
CA LEU A 118 3.63 -14.07 -5.11
C LEU A 118 4.82 -14.10 -6.07
N ASN A 119 5.80 -14.99 -5.85
CA ASN A 119 6.92 -15.15 -6.76
C ASN A 119 6.51 -15.87 -8.05
N ASP A 120 5.56 -16.79 -7.95
CA ASP A 120 5.05 -17.60 -9.07
C ASP A 120 4.10 -16.83 -10.01
N LEU A 121 3.65 -15.64 -9.61
CA LEU A 121 2.80 -14.77 -10.43
C LEU A 121 3.63 -13.93 -11.40
N ILE A 122 3.04 -13.61 -12.56
CA ILE A 122 3.61 -12.67 -13.52
C ILE A 122 3.15 -11.25 -13.15
N TRP A 123 4.11 -10.41 -12.75
CA TRP A 123 3.85 -9.03 -12.31
C TRP A 123 3.84 -8.02 -13.46
N PRO A 124 3.07 -6.93 -13.37
CA PRO A 124 2.98 -5.92 -14.43
C PRO A 124 4.25 -5.06 -14.58
N VAL A 125 5.01 -4.88 -13.52
CA VAL A 125 6.25 -4.09 -13.47
C VAL A 125 7.33 -4.84 -12.71
N GLN A 126 8.59 -4.50 -12.95
CA GLN A 126 9.72 -5.21 -12.34
C GLN A 126 9.73 -5.09 -10.80
N ASN A 127 9.50 -3.89 -10.25
CA ASN A 127 9.40 -3.70 -8.80
C ASN A 127 8.06 -4.26 -8.29
N ARG A 128 8.10 -5.31 -7.47
CA ARG A 128 6.90 -5.96 -6.89
C ARG A 128 6.63 -5.37 -5.51
N TYR A 129 5.81 -4.31 -5.46
CA TYR A 129 5.58 -3.53 -4.24
C TYR A 129 4.73 -4.28 -3.21
N LEU A 130 5.31 -4.51 -2.03
CA LEU A 130 4.67 -5.22 -0.93
C LEU A 130 4.71 -4.40 0.36
N ILE A 131 3.55 -4.24 1.00
CA ILE A 131 3.40 -3.65 2.34
C ILE A 131 3.18 -4.78 3.32
N PHE A 132 3.96 -4.81 4.40
CA PHE A 132 3.80 -5.82 5.45
C PHE A 132 2.94 -5.29 6.59
N PHE A 133 1.69 -5.77 6.61
CA PHE A 133 0.66 -5.48 7.61
C PHE A 133 0.15 -4.04 7.57
N ASN A 134 -0.61 -3.64 8.58
CA ASN A 134 -1.30 -2.35 8.63
C ASN A 134 -1.26 -1.80 10.04
N GLU A 135 -1.06 -0.49 10.20
CA GLU A 135 -1.25 0.27 11.44
C GLU A 135 -0.89 -0.48 12.72
N VAL A 136 0.28 -1.12 12.71
CA VAL A 136 0.74 -2.05 13.75
C VAL A 136 0.99 -1.37 15.11
N ASN A 137 0.84 -0.05 15.16
CA ASN A 137 0.78 0.74 16.38
C ASN A 137 -0.61 0.78 17.03
N HIS A 138 -1.59 0.06 16.50
CA HIS A 138 -2.87 -0.28 17.13
C HIS A 138 -2.96 -1.79 17.41
N SER A 139 -3.42 -2.16 18.60
CA SER A 139 -3.41 -3.57 19.02
C SER A 139 -4.32 -4.47 18.17
N ASN A 140 -5.46 -3.95 17.73
CA ASN A 140 -6.42 -4.68 16.90
C ASN A 140 -5.88 -4.96 15.49
N GLU A 141 -4.95 -4.15 15.00
CA GLU A 141 -4.34 -4.33 13.68
C GLU A 141 -3.21 -5.38 13.68
N TYR A 142 -2.79 -5.85 14.87
CA TYR A 142 -1.63 -6.73 14.99
C TYR A 142 -1.72 -7.74 16.16
N GLY A 143 -2.56 -8.77 16.00
CA GLY A 143 -2.60 -9.89 16.94
C GLY A 143 -3.15 -9.58 18.32
N GLY A 144 -3.81 -8.43 18.50
CA GLY A 144 -4.24 -7.95 19.82
C GLY A 144 -3.10 -7.41 20.68
N THR A 145 -1.91 -7.15 20.11
CA THR A 145 -0.69 -6.81 20.87
C THR A 145 -0.04 -5.52 20.39
N LEU A 146 0.60 -4.80 21.31
CA LEU A 146 1.40 -3.60 21.04
C LEU A 146 2.88 -3.91 21.24
N SER A 147 3.51 -4.52 20.23
CA SER A 147 4.93 -4.89 20.30
C SER A 147 5.69 -4.47 19.04
N PRO A 148 6.29 -3.26 19.06
CA PRO A 148 7.22 -2.81 18.05
C PRO A 148 8.39 -3.79 17.84
N GLU A 149 8.83 -4.48 18.90
CA GLU A 149 9.92 -5.45 18.85
C GLU A 149 9.53 -6.67 18.02
N ASN A 150 8.38 -7.29 18.31
CA ASN A 150 7.89 -8.42 17.53
C ASN A 150 7.59 -8.03 16.07
N TYR A 151 7.12 -6.79 15.84
CA TYR A 151 6.94 -6.29 14.49
C TYR A 151 8.28 -6.13 13.75
N ALA A 152 9.31 -5.58 14.41
CA ALA A 152 10.63 -5.47 13.83
C ALA A 152 11.23 -6.84 13.47
N ASP A 153 11.04 -7.85 14.33
CA ASP A 153 11.49 -9.22 14.04
C ASP A 153 10.78 -9.82 12.82
N ILE A 154 9.45 -9.73 12.74
CA ILE A 154 8.73 -10.32 11.60
C ILE A 154 8.98 -9.57 10.30
N LEU A 155 9.17 -8.25 10.37
CA LEU A 155 9.52 -7.44 9.20
C LEU A 155 10.93 -7.81 8.71
N ASP A 156 11.88 -8.03 9.62
CA ASP A 156 13.23 -8.51 9.31
C ASP A 156 13.21 -9.87 8.60
N ASN A 157 12.35 -10.78 9.09
CA ASN A 157 12.10 -12.09 8.51
C ASN A 157 11.45 -11.97 7.13
N ALA A 158 10.42 -11.14 6.98
CA ALA A 158 9.76 -10.89 5.70
C ALA A 158 10.77 -10.40 4.65
N ILE A 159 11.62 -9.43 4.99
CA ILE A 159 12.68 -8.96 4.08
C ILE A 159 13.57 -10.13 3.64
N ASN A 160 14.05 -10.96 4.58
CA ASN A 160 14.90 -12.11 4.24
C ASN A 160 14.18 -13.12 3.35
N ILE A 161 12.97 -13.52 3.72
CA ILE A 161 12.19 -14.55 3.04
C ILE A 161 11.89 -14.12 1.60
N PHE A 162 11.38 -12.91 1.42
CA PHE A 162 10.98 -12.41 0.09
C PHE A 162 12.19 -12.14 -0.79
N LYS A 163 13.22 -11.45 -0.30
CA LYS A 163 14.43 -11.18 -1.09
C LYS A 163 15.18 -12.46 -1.49
N THR A 164 15.15 -13.50 -0.64
CA THR A 164 15.69 -14.83 -1.00
C THR A 164 14.94 -15.48 -2.16
N ARG A 165 13.64 -15.16 -2.34
CA ARG A 165 12.85 -15.65 -3.48
C ARG A 165 13.11 -14.82 -4.74
N SER A 166 13.12 -13.51 -4.60
CA SER A 166 13.47 -12.62 -5.70
C SER A 166 13.88 -11.24 -5.17
N GLU A 167 14.93 -10.67 -5.76
CA GLU A 167 15.32 -9.28 -5.53
C GLU A 167 14.29 -8.27 -6.04
N ASP A 168 13.34 -8.73 -6.86
CA ASP A 168 12.26 -7.93 -7.44
C ASP A 168 11.25 -7.44 -6.42
N PHE A 169 11.14 -8.11 -5.27
CA PHE A 169 10.24 -7.67 -4.21
C PHE A 169 10.71 -6.36 -3.60
N PHE A 170 9.87 -5.33 -3.70
CA PHE A 170 10.10 -4.01 -3.12
C PHE A 170 9.38 -3.93 -1.77
N ILE A 171 10.16 -3.95 -0.69
CA ILE A 171 9.64 -4.16 0.67
C ILE A 171 9.36 -2.83 1.37
N LEU A 172 8.10 -2.64 1.74
CA LEU A 172 7.58 -1.49 2.48
C LEU A 172 7.08 -1.94 3.88
N PRO A 173 7.34 -1.16 4.94
CA PRO A 173 6.75 -1.42 6.26
C PRO A 173 5.25 -1.09 6.26
N ALA A 174 4.54 -1.45 7.33
CA ALA A 174 3.19 -1.00 7.59
C ALA A 174 3.17 0.53 7.69
N GLY A 175 2.14 1.16 7.13
CA GLY A 175 1.81 2.52 7.51
C GLY A 175 1.39 2.55 8.98
N LEU A 176 1.79 3.60 9.71
CA LEU A 176 1.37 3.81 11.10
C LEU A 176 0.25 4.85 11.15
N ASP A 177 -0.65 4.72 12.12
CA ASP A 177 -1.55 5.83 12.44
C ASP A 177 -0.75 6.91 13.18
N ASN A 178 -0.39 7.96 12.47
CA ASN A 178 0.35 9.11 12.98
C ASN A 178 -0.44 9.97 14.00
N ALA A 179 -1.75 9.78 14.14
CA ALA A 179 -2.56 10.42 15.17
C ALA A 179 -2.70 9.57 16.45
N ALA A 180 -2.20 8.33 16.45
CA ALA A 180 -2.17 7.48 17.63
C ALA A 180 -1.36 8.14 18.77
N THR A 181 -1.75 7.85 20.00
CA THR A 181 -1.07 8.32 21.22
C THR A 181 -0.85 7.13 22.14
N ASP A 182 0.13 7.20 23.05
CA ASP A 182 0.39 6.13 24.00
C ASP A 182 -0.83 5.89 24.91
N ARG A 183 -1.58 4.83 24.62
CA ARG A 183 -2.81 4.43 25.32
C ARG A 183 -2.82 2.91 25.51
N ARG A 184 -3.90 2.39 26.09
CA ARG A 184 -4.07 0.94 26.32
C ARG A 184 -3.97 0.11 25.04
N ASN A 185 -4.51 0.62 23.93
CA ASN A 185 -4.66 -0.08 22.66
C ASN A 185 -3.85 0.53 21.51
N SER A 186 -3.01 1.53 21.78
CA SER A 186 -2.16 2.14 20.76
C SER A 186 -0.86 2.73 21.33
N ILE A 187 0.13 2.90 20.44
CA ILE A 187 1.44 3.50 20.72
C ILE A 187 1.65 4.69 19.78
N ASP A 188 2.25 5.77 20.30
CA ASP A 188 2.70 6.91 19.48
C ASP A 188 3.74 6.46 18.44
N TRP A 189 3.61 6.93 17.20
CA TRP A 189 4.44 6.48 16.09
C TRP A 189 5.94 6.67 16.34
N LYS A 190 6.39 7.74 17.03
CA LYS A 190 7.82 7.94 17.33
C LYS A 190 8.32 6.93 18.35
N THR A 191 7.52 6.66 19.37
CA THR A 191 7.80 5.63 20.38
C THR A 191 7.89 4.26 19.72
N TYR A 192 6.97 3.95 18.79
CA TYR A 192 6.96 2.71 18.03
C TYR A 192 8.26 2.53 17.23
N LEU A 193 8.64 3.52 16.42
CA LEU A 193 9.84 3.45 15.59
C LEU A 193 11.13 3.41 16.42
N ALA A 194 11.21 4.16 17.52
CA ALA A 194 12.36 4.11 18.42
C ALA A 194 12.55 2.72 19.04
N ARG A 195 11.47 2.06 19.45
CA ARG A 195 11.52 0.70 20.01
C ARG A 195 11.89 -0.34 18.97
N MET A 196 11.38 -0.22 17.73
CA MET A 196 11.85 -1.04 16.61
C MET A 196 13.36 -0.90 16.41
N PHE A 197 13.87 0.34 16.35
CA PHE A 197 15.30 0.60 16.19
C PHE A 197 16.13 0.03 17.35
N GLN A 198 15.70 0.25 18.59
CA GLN A 198 16.43 -0.23 19.76
C GLN A 198 16.55 -1.75 19.78
N HIS A 199 15.49 -2.45 19.40
CA HIS A 199 15.48 -3.91 19.32
C HIS A 199 16.25 -4.44 18.10
N LYS A 200 16.08 -3.79 16.94
CA LYS A 200 16.66 -4.19 15.66
C LYS A 200 17.29 -3.00 14.93
N PRO A 201 18.53 -2.59 15.28
CA PRO A 201 19.12 -1.33 14.82
C PRO A 201 19.24 -1.18 13.30
N ASP A 202 19.34 -2.28 12.55
CA ASP A 202 19.52 -2.22 11.09
C ASP A 202 18.19 -2.22 10.31
N ILE A 203 17.04 -2.37 10.98
CA ILE A 203 15.75 -2.62 10.30
C ILE A 203 15.41 -1.56 9.25
N PHE A 204 15.66 -0.29 9.52
CA PHE A 204 15.35 0.81 8.59
C PHE A 204 16.32 0.90 7.41
N ASN A 205 17.55 0.38 7.52
CA ASN A 205 18.47 0.28 6.37
C ASN A 205 18.06 -0.83 5.39
N ARG A 206 17.27 -1.80 5.87
CA ARG A 206 16.83 -2.95 5.08
C ARG A 206 15.56 -2.72 4.27
N LEU A 207 14.85 -1.62 4.52
CA LEU A 207 13.65 -1.23 3.76
C LEU A 207 14.00 -0.65 2.39
N ASP A 208 13.15 -0.90 1.39
CA ASP A 208 13.29 -0.33 0.05
C ASP A 208 12.61 1.04 -0.07
N GLY A 209 11.56 1.28 0.72
CA GLY A 209 10.84 2.55 0.80
C GLY A 209 10.10 2.75 2.12
N TRP A 210 9.31 3.82 2.19
CA TRP A 210 8.55 4.19 3.38
C TRP A 210 7.05 4.26 3.09
N THR A 211 6.24 3.68 3.96
CA THR A 211 4.78 3.75 3.91
C THR A 211 4.28 4.80 4.89
N SER A 212 3.37 5.68 4.46
CA SER A 212 2.76 6.68 5.34
C SER A 212 1.24 6.69 5.20
N HIS A 213 0.54 6.76 6.32
CA HIS A 213 -0.92 6.97 6.36
C HIS A 213 -1.19 8.44 6.69
N ALA A 214 -1.05 9.28 5.66
CA ALA A 214 -1.03 10.74 5.82
C ALA A 214 -2.43 11.34 5.83
N TYR A 215 -3.23 11.00 6.85
CA TYR A 215 -4.60 11.47 7.00
C TYR A 215 -4.70 12.92 7.50
N ALA A 216 -5.77 13.61 7.11
CA ALA A 216 -6.06 14.99 7.51
C ALA A 216 -6.67 15.10 8.93
N ASN A 217 -5.94 14.65 9.96
CA ASN A 217 -6.44 14.59 11.33
C ASN A 217 -6.48 15.96 12.04
N PRO A 218 -7.41 16.18 13.00
CA PRO A 218 -8.42 15.23 13.48
C PRO A 218 -9.60 15.04 12.51
N ASP A 219 -10.32 13.93 12.70
CA ASP A 219 -11.58 13.58 12.04
C ASP A 219 -11.54 13.53 10.51
N PHE A 220 -10.34 13.53 9.91
CA PHE A 220 -10.16 13.52 8.46
C PHE A 220 -10.77 14.75 7.77
N THR A 221 -10.79 15.90 8.44
CA THR A 221 -11.46 17.12 7.93
C THR A 221 -10.52 18.30 7.74
N VAL A 222 -9.27 18.19 8.22
CA VAL A 222 -8.39 19.34 8.29
C VAL A 222 -7.97 19.81 6.90
N ARG A 223 -7.89 21.13 6.74
CA ARG A 223 -7.46 21.75 5.49
C ARG A 223 -6.03 21.29 5.09
N PRO A 224 -5.76 21.14 3.78
CA PRO A 224 -4.49 20.61 3.29
C PRO A 224 -3.31 21.59 3.40
N ASP A 225 -3.56 22.87 3.70
CA ASP A 225 -2.52 23.89 3.91
C ASP A 225 -1.93 23.86 5.33
N LEU A 226 -2.49 23.06 6.24
CA LEU A 226 -1.98 22.89 7.58
C LEU A 226 -0.97 21.74 7.63
N SER A 227 0.19 22.02 8.22
CA SER A 227 1.29 21.07 8.39
C SER A 227 1.30 20.45 9.78
N GLY A 228 1.72 19.19 9.87
CA GLY A 228 1.93 18.54 11.16
C GLY A 228 2.19 17.04 11.03
N SER A 229 2.71 16.44 12.11
CA SER A 229 3.02 15.00 12.13
C SER A 229 1.81 14.09 11.95
N ASN A 230 0.59 14.62 12.00
CA ASN A 230 -0.68 13.92 11.75
C ASN A 230 -1.56 14.67 10.73
N LYS A 231 -0.93 15.33 9.75
CA LYS A 231 -1.61 16.00 8.63
C LYS A 231 -1.24 15.29 7.33
N ILE A 232 -1.72 15.81 6.20
CA ILE A 232 -1.44 15.22 4.89
C ILE A 232 0.03 15.24 4.49
N ASP A 233 0.86 16.01 5.21
CA ASP A 233 2.31 16.08 5.04
C ASP A 233 3.08 15.35 6.16
N SER A 234 2.41 14.48 6.93
CA SER A 234 3.02 13.70 8.03
C SER A 234 4.25 12.90 7.60
N PHE A 235 4.27 12.41 6.36
CA PHE A 235 5.43 11.70 5.79
C PHE A 235 6.74 12.50 5.91
N LYS A 236 6.69 13.84 5.89
CA LYS A 236 7.88 14.68 6.08
C LYS A 236 8.44 14.56 7.49
N TYR A 237 7.56 14.45 8.48
CA TYR A 237 7.92 14.26 9.88
C TYR A 237 8.43 12.84 10.13
N ASP A 238 7.82 11.84 9.48
CA ASP A 238 8.31 10.45 9.51
C ASP A 238 9.76 10.40 8.99
N LEU A 239 9.98 10.92 7.77
CA LEU A 239 11.30 10.95 7.15
C LEU A 239 12.31 11.76 7.97
N GLN A 240 11.90 12.89 8.57
CA GLN A 240 12.78 13.66 9.45
C GLN A 240 13.20 12.85 10.67
N TYR A 241 12.29 12.10 11.28
CA TYR A 241 12.58 11.29 12.45
C TYR A 241 13.44 10.05 12.10
N LEU A 242 13.18 9.41 10.97
CA LEU A 242 13.94 8.26 10.46
C LEU A 242 15.42 8.58 10.19
N ARG A 243 15.79 9.85 9.98
CA ARG A 243 17.21 10.26 9.87
C ARG A 243 18.04 9.96 11.11
N ASN A 244 17.40 9.74 12.26
CA ASN A 244 18.08 9.29 13.48
C ASN A 244 18.48 7.80 13.40
N PHE A 245 17.87 7.02 12.50
CA PHE A 245 17.99 5.56 12.44
C PHE A 245 18.61 5.05 11.14
N THR A 246 18.50 5.81 10.05
CA THR A 246 19.06 5.44 8.73
C THR A 246 19.53 6.66 7.95
N GLN A 247 20.53 6.44 7.09
CA GLN A 247 20.99 7.40 6.08
C GLN A 247 20.34 7.17 4.71
N LYS A 248 19.53 6.12 4.54
CA LYS A 248 18.83 5.86 3.29
C LYS A 248 17.82 6.97 3.00
N LYS A 249 17.79 7.38 1.74
CA LYS A 249 16.69 8.19 1.21
C LYS A 249 15.60 7.22 0.79
N LEU A 250 14.56 7.09 1.62
CA LEU A 250 13.46 6.18 1.35
C LEU A 250 12.42 6.87 0.45
N PRO A 251 12.11 6.33 -0.75
CA PRO A 251 10.95 6.78 -1.51
C PRO A 251 9.66 6.53 -0.72
N VAL A 252 8.71 7.46 -0.80
CA VAL A 252 7.49 7.47 0.02
C VAL A 252 6.29 6.98 -0.76
N PHE A 253 5.53 6.08 -0.15
CA PHE A 253 4.24 5.59 -0.60
C PHE A 253 3.20 6.02 0.43
N ILE A 254 2.31 6.95 0.05
CA ILE A 254 1.16 7.34 0.88
C ILE A 254 0.04 6.37 0.54
N THR A 255 -0.08 5.28 1.30
CA THR A 255 -0.94 4.14 0.93
C THR A 255 -2.36 4.26 1.49
N GLU A 256 -2.52 5.19 2.42
CA GLU A 256 -3.82 5.64 2.90
C GLU A 256 -3.76 7.14 3.19
N THR A 257 -4.82 7.83 2.80
CA THR A 257 -5.08 9.25 3.08
C THR A 257 -6.52 9.55 2.65
N GLY A 258 -6.98 10.76 2.89
CA GLY A 258 -8.25 11.24 2.38
C GLY A 258 -8.96 12.16 3.34
N TRP A 259 -10.13 12.62 2.88
CA TRP A 259 -11.03 13.46 3.66
C TRP A 259 -12.38 12.79 3.82
N SER A 260 -12.97 12.97 4.99
CA SER A 260 -14.31 12.49 5.26
C SER A 260 -15.35 13.48 4.73
N ASN A 261 -16.30 12.97 3.93
CA ASN A 261 -17.48 13.74 3.51
C ASN A 261 -18.56 13.87 4.60
N LYS A 262 -18.28 13.47 5.85
CA LYS A 262 -19.21 13.63 6.98
C LYS A 262 -19.48 15.10 7.30
N TYR A 263 -18.46 15.94 7.15
CA TYR A 263 -18.51 17.37 7.48
C TYR A 263 -18.04 18.28 6.33
N LEU A 264 -17.57 17.70 5.23
CA LEU A 264 -17.08 18.40 4.06
C LEU A 264 -17.94 18.01 2.85
N SER A 265 -18.26 18.97 1.99
CA SER A 265 -18.91 18.66 0.72
C SER A 265 -17.93 18.01 -0.26
N ASP A 266 -18.45 17.26 -1.23
CA ASP A 266 -17.63 16.66 -2.30
C ASP A 266 -16.81 17.73 -3.06
N HIS A 267 -17.37 18.93 -3.25
CA HIS A 267 -16.66 20.08 -3.83
C HIS A 267 -15.48 20.55 -2.97
N GLN A 268 -15.64 20.65 -1.65
CA GLN A 268 -14.54 21.02 -0.76
C GLN A 268 -13.42 19.98 -0.79
N ILE A 269 -13.78 18.69 -0.79
CA ILE A 269 -12.83 17.59 -0.89
C ILE A 269 -12.10 17.63 -2.24
N ALA A 270 -12.79 17.96 -3.33
CA ALA A 270 -12.19 18.15 -4.66
C ALA A 270 -11.10 19.24 -4.62
N LEU A 271 -11.41 20.41 -4.07
CA LEU A 271 -10.44 21.50 -3.89
C LEU A 271 -9.26 21.08 -2.99
N TYR A 272 -9.51 20.26 -1.98
CA TYR A 272 -8.45 19.77 -1.10
C TYR A 272 -7.50 18.81 -1.81
N TYR A 273 -8.00 17.88 -2.62
CA TYR A 273 -7.15 17.03 -3.46
C TYR A 273 -6.34 17.86 -4.45
N GLN A 274 -6.95 18.86 -5.09
CA GLN A 274 -6.24 19.75 -6.02
C GLN A 274 -5.08 20.49 -5.32
N TYR A 275 -5.32 21.04 -4.13
CA TYR A 275 -4.26 21.66 -3.33
C TYR A 275 -3.19 20.63 -2.95
N ALA A 276 -3.59 19.47 -2.42
CA ALA A 276 -2.67 18.47 -1.91
C ALA A 276 -1.70 17.99 -3.00
N PHE A 277 -2.20 17.62 -4.19
CA PHE A 277 -1.35 17.19 -5.30
C PHE A 277 -0.50 18.30 -5.93
N SER A 278 -0.96 19.56 -5.88
CA SER A 278 -0.15 20.69 -6.38
C SER A 278 0.90 21.15 -5.38
N GLN A 279 0.68 20.95 -4.08
CA GLN A 279 1.54 21.46 -3.00
C GLN A 279 2.14 20.35 -2.15
N ALA A 280 1.39 19.79 -1.19
CA ALA A 280 1.95 18.89 -0.18
C ALA A 280 2.54 17.60 -0.79
N TRP A 281 1.84 17.04 -1.79
CA TRP A 281 2.17 15.77 -2.46
C TRP A 281 2.89 15.96 -3.80
N SER A 282 3.26 17.19 -4.18
CA SER A 282 4.21 17.43 -5.27
C SER A 282 5.66 17.16 -4.85
N ASP A 283 5.89 16.79 -3.58
CA ASP A 283 7.20 16.44 -3.04
C ASP A 283 7.89 15.36 -3.90
N PRO A 284 9.16 15.58 -4.32
CA PRO A 284 9.86 14.65 -5.20
C PRO A 284 10.16 13.30 -4.56
N SER A 285 10.08 13.14 -3.22
CA SER A 285 10.30 11.83 -2.60
C SER A 285 9.10 10.89 -2.73
N ILE A 286 7.91 11.39 -3.09
CA ILE A 286 6.69 10.58 -3.18
C ILE A 286 6.66 9.79 -4.49
N VAL A 287 6.42 8.48 -4.40
CA VAL A 287 6.17 7.58 -5.53
C VAL A 287 4.68 7.44 -5.79
N ALA A 288 3.86 7.20 -4.76
CA ALA A 288 2.44 6.96 -4.93
C ALA A 288 1.62 7.62 -3.81
N VAL A 289 0.41 8.04 -4.16
CA VAL A 289 -0.63 8.46 -3.22
C VAL A 289 -1.91 7.71 -3.55
N THR A 290 -2.35 6.83 -2.66
CA THR A 290 -3.56 6.01 -2.82
C THR A 290 -4.57 6.35 -1.72
N PRO A 291 -5.47 7.32 -1.95
CA PRO A 291 -6.50 7.64 -0.97
C PRO A 291 -7.39 6.42 -0.70
N PHE A 292 -7.78 6.26 0.56
CA PHE A 292 -8.74 5.27 1.01
C PHE A 292 -10.12 5.87 0.75
N LEU A 293 -11.03 5.27 -0.02
CA LEU A 293 -10.95 4.07 -0.87
C LEU A 293 -11.90 4.21 -2.07
N LEU A 294 -11.78 3.35 -3.09
CA LEU A 294 -12.68 3.41 -4.25
C LEU A 294 -14.14 3.23 -3.85
N ASN A 295 -14.46 2.08 -3.22
CA ASN A 295 -15.82 1.74 -2.87
C ASN A 295 -15.92 1.05 -1.51
N ALA A 296 -16.54 1.73 -0.55
CA ALA A 296 -16.83 1.12 0.75
C ALA A 296 -18.05 0.21 0.74
N GLN A 297 -18.94 0.34 -0.27
CA GLN A 297 -20.32 -0.18 -0.30
C GLN A 297 -21.17 0.37 0.87
N ASP A 298 -20.91 -0.05 2.10
CA ASP A 298 -21.62 0.36 3.32
C ASP A 298 -20.64 0.46 4.53
N GLY A 299 -21.13 0.94 5.67
CA GLY A 299 -20.38 1.01 6.92
C GLY A 299 -19.55 2.28 7.12
N PRO A 300 -18.63 2.30 8.10
CA PRO A 300 -17.99 3.51 8.61
C PRO A 300 -17.05 4.19 7.60
N PHE A 301 -16.70 3.49 6.52
CA PHE A 301 -15.81 3.97 5.48
C PHE A 301 -16.54 4.57 4.27
N GLN A 302 -17.87 4.51 4.20
CA GLN A 302 -18.67 5.16 3.14
C GLN A 302 -18.32 6.65 2.98
N LYS A 303 -17.96 7.29 4.09
CA LYS A 303 -17.57 8.69 4.14
C LYS A 303 -16.30 9.05 3.35
N PHE A 304 -15.55 8.03 2.91
CA PHE A 304 -14.34 8.16 2.11
C PHE A 304 -14.48 7.63 0.68
N SER A 305 -15.59 6.93 0.38
CA SER A 305 -15.81 6.27 -0.89
C SER A 305 -15.78 7.27 -2.06
N PHE A 306 -15.01 6.98 -3.09
CA PHE A 306 -14.95 7.74 -4.35
C PHE A 306 -16.17 7.51 -5.24
N LEU A 307 -16.93 6.45 -4.95
CA LEU A 307 -18.22 6.17 -5.57
C LEU A 307 -19.38 6.44 -4.60
N ASP A 308 -20.51 6.87 -5.15
CA ASP A 308 -21.80 6.91 -4.44
C ASP A 308 -22.46 5.52 -4.40
N ASN A 309 -23.59 5.41 -3.71
CA ASN A 309 -24.33 4.15 -3.58
C ASN A 309 -24.90 3.62 -4.91
N ASN A 310 -24.92 4.44 -5.96
CA ASN A 310 -25.33 4.06 -7.32
C ASN A 310 -24.12 3.73 -8.21
N GLN A 311 -22.93 3.56 -7.63
CA GLN A 311 -21.66 3.34 -8.34
C GLN A 311 -21.25 4.51 -9.26
N LYS A 312 -21.75 5.72 -9.00
CA LYS A 312 -21.34 6.91 -9.74
C LYS A 312 -20.17 7.59 -9.05
N GLU A 313 -19.24 8.10 -9.85
CA GLU A 313 -18.10 8.89 -9.39
C GLU A 313 -18.58 10.17 -8.69
N LYS A 314 -18.04 10.44 -7.50
CA LYS A 314 -18.21 11.73 -6.82
C LYS A 314 -17.35 12.80 -7.46
N GLU A 315 -17.63 14.07 -7.16
CA GLU A 315 -16.94 15.22 -7.78
C GLU A 315 -15.41 15.18 -7.60
N PHE A 316 -14.95 14.78 -6.41
CA PHE A 316 -13.52 14.68 -6.13
C PHE A 316 -12.83 13.53 -6.87
N SER A 317 -13.58 12.53 -7.35
CA SER A 317 -13.04 11.44 -8.20
C SER A 317 -12.63 11.98 -9.56
N ALA A 318 -13.48 12.81 -10.18
CA ALA A 318 -13.14 13.49 -11.43
C ALA A 318 -11.96 14.45 -11.25
N THR A 319 -11.90 15.14 -10.10
CA THR A 319 -10.77 16.04 -9.77
C THR A 319 -9.46 15.29 -9.60
N LEU A 320 -9.47 14.12 -8.94
CA LEU A 320 -8.29 13.26 -8.87
C LEU A 320 -7.86 12.80 -10.27
N SER A 321 -8.84 12.44 -11.11
CA SER A 321 -8.59 11.90 -12.45
C SER A 321 -7.87 12.89 -13.37
N VAL A 322 -8.21 14.19 -13.33
CA VAL A 322 -7.56 15.19 -14.18
C VAL A 322 -6.11 15.49 -13.78
N LEU A 323 -5.69 15.10 -12.58
CA LEU A 323 -4.32 15.27 -12.07
C LEU A 323 -3.39 14.13 -12.50
N ALA A 324 -3.94 13.04 -13.04
CA ALA A 324 -3.16 11.90 -13.51
C ALA A 324 -2.24 12.27 -14.67
N GLN A 325 -1.07 11.63 -14.68
CA GLN A 325 -0.03 11.82 -15.68
C GLN A 325 0.34 10.49 -16.33
N LYS A 326 1.17 10.51 -17.36
CA LYS A 326 1.70 9.28 -17.95
C LYS A 326 2.93 8.81 -17.18
N GLY A 327 2.83 7.66 -16.52
CA GLY A 327 3.98 6.94 -15.98
C GLY A 327 4.66 6.07 -17.05
N GLU A 328 5.94 5.74 -16.82
CA GLU A 328 6.77 4.88 -17.67
C GLU A 328 7.63 3.93 -16.80
N PRO A 329 7.01 3.05 -15.98
CA PRO A 329 7.75 2.11 -15.14
C PRO A 329 8.52 1.09 -15.99
N LEU A 330 9.55 0.47 -15.42
CA LEU A 330 10.20 -0.67 -16.05
C LEU A 330 9.27 -1.90 -15.95
N LEU A 331 8.95 -2.45 -17.12
CA LEU A 331 8.03 -3.57 -17.28
C LEU A 331 8.75 -4.91 -17.10
N THR A 332 8.02 -5.91 -16.63
CA THR A 332 8.52 -7.30 -16.55
C THR A 332 8.77 -7.85 -17.95
N THR A 333 9.85 -8.60 -18.13
CA THR A 333 10.22 -9.17 -19.44
C THR A 333 9.29 -10.29 -19.91
N GLU A 334 8.54 -10.90 -19.00
CA GLU A 334 7.63 -12.02 -19.24
C GLU A 334 6.17 -11.60 -19.46
N ILE A 335 5.88 -10.32 -19.72
CA ILE A 335 4.51 -9.88 -19.97
C ILE A 335 3.94 -10.65 -21.17
N PRO A 336 2.84 -11.40 -21.02
CA PRO A 336 2.21 -12.09 -22.14
C PRO A 336 1.90 -11.08 -23.24
N GLN A 337 2.28 -11.39 -24.49
CA GLN A 337 1.78 -10.62 -25.63
C GLN A 337 0.26 -10.85 -25.71
N PHE A 338 -0.51 -9.93 -25.16
CA PHE A 338 -1.96 -9.91 -25.35
C PHE A 338 -2.23 -9.49 -26.80
N ASP A 339 -2.46 -10.46 -27.67
CA ASP A 339 -3.00 -10.22 -29.00
C ASP A 339 -4.36 -9.52 -28.85
N MET A 340 -4.41 -8.23 -29.21
CA MET A 340 -5.63 -7.43 -29.23
C MET A 340 -6.56 -7.82 -30.39
N ALA A 341 -6.87 -9.11 -30.53
CA ALA A 341 -7.69 -9.63 -31.62
C ALA A 341 -8.78 -10.60 -31.13
N LYS A 342 -10.02 -10.07 -31.15
CA LYS A 342 -11.32 -10.77 -31.20
C LYS A 342 -11.77 -11.53 -29.95
N SER A 343 -12.55 -10.85 -29.10
CA SER A 343 -13.46 -11.53 -28.15
C SER A 343 -14.67 -12.10 -28.91
N SER A 344 -14.74 -13.42 -29.06
CA SER A 344 -15.99 -14.13 -29.34
C SER A 344 -16.64 -14.53 -28.01
N ILE A 345 -17.88 -14.11 -27.82
CA ILE A 345 -18.71 -14.30 -26.62
C ILE A 345 -19.01 -15.79 -26.42
N GLY A 346 -18.63 -16.34 -25.25
CA GLY A 346 -19.00 -17.66 -24.75
C GLY A 346 -20.15 -17.58 -23.73
N THR A 347 -21.02 -18.59 -23.76
CA THR A 347 -22.39 -18.65 -23.20
C THR A 347 -22.53 -18.65 -21.66
N THR A 348 -23.66 -18.11 -21.21
CA THR A 348 -23.97 -17.51 -19.89
C THR A 348 -24.47 -18.46 -18.78
N GLN A 349 -24.25 -19.78 -18.84
CA GLN A 349 -24.95 -20.72 -17.94
C GLN A 349 -24.13 -21.31 -16.78
N GLU A 350 -22.80 -21.30 -16.80
CA GLU A 350 -21.98 -21.77 -15.67
C GLU A 350 -21.67 -20.67 -14.64
N LEU A 351 -21.75 -19.39 -15.02
CA LEU A 351 -21.43 -18.24 -14.16
C LEU A 351 -22.41 -18.00 -12.99
N ILE A 352 -23.63 -18.56 -13.06
CA ILE A 352 -24.70 -18.25 -12.10
C ILE A 352 -24.57 -19.08 -10.82
N GLY A 353 -24.05 -20.31 -10.89
CA GLY A 353 -23.89 -21.18 -9.72
C GLY A 353 -22.81 -20.71 -8.76
N ASP A 354 -21.68 -20.23 -9.29
CA ASP A 354 -20.56 -19.74 -8.49
C ASP A 354 -20.81 -18.34 -7.91
N GLN A 355 -21.55 -17.49 -8.61
CA GLN A 355 -21.95 -16.17 -8.10
C GLN A 355 -22.88 -16.26 -6.89
N ILE A 356 -23.79 -17.24 -6.84
CA ILE A 356 -24.72 -17.42 -5.72
C ILE A 356 -23.96 -17.86 -4.45
N ASN A 357 -22.99 -18.77 -4.58
CA ASN A 357 -22.18 -19.21 -3.44
C ASN A 357 -21.24 -18.09 -2.94
N LEU A 358 -20.70 -17.28 -3.85
CA LEU A 358 -19.91 -16.11 -3.51
C LEU A 358 -20.75 -15.06 -2.75
N PHE A 359 -21.98 -14.80 -3.20
CA PHE A 359 -22.89 -13.84 -2.57
C PHE A 359 -23.25 -14.25 -1.13
N ILE A 360 -23.52 -15.54 -0.90
CA ILE A 360 -23.81 -16.09 0.44
C ILE A 360 -22.59 -15.99 1.37
N SER A 361 -21.38 -16.16 0.83
CA SER A 361 -20.14 -16.01 1.62
C SER A 361 -19.85 -14.54 1.97
N LEU A 362 -20.14 -13.61 1.05
CA LEU A 362 -19.97 -12.17 1.25
C LEU A 362 -21.02 -11.60 2.21
N GLU A 363 -22.26 -12.09 2.16
CA GLU A 363 -23.32 -11.66 3.07
C GLU A 363 -23.02 -12.07 4.53
N LYS A 364 -22.38 -13.22 4.73
CA LYS A 364 -21.86 -13.66 6.05
C LYS A 364 -20.69 -12.82 6.53
N LEU A 365 -19.74 -12.48 5.65
CA LEU A 365 -18.60 -11.62 5.98
C LEU A 365 -19.09 -10.21 6.35
N TYR A 366 -20.05 -9.68 5.58
CA TYR A 366 -20.69 -8.39 5.79
C TYR A 366 -21.43 -8.33 7.13
N HIS A 367 -22.25 -9.35 7.47
CA HIS A 367 -22.93 -9.41 8.76
C HIS A 367 -21.97 -9.45 9.95
N ASN A 368 -20.82 -10.13 9.81
CA ASN A 368 -19.80 -10.17 10.86
C ASN A 368 -19.11 -8.81 11.05
N LEU A 369 -18.88 -8.07 9.96
CA LEU A 369 -18.34 -6.70 9.99
C LEU A 369 -19.33 -5.67 10.55
N VAL A 370 -20.63 -5.79 10.25
CA VAL A 370 -21.68 -4.88 10.77
C VAL A 370 -21.93 -5.09 12.27
N LEU A 371 -21.89 -6.34 12.75
CA LEU A 371 -22.01 -6.64 14.18
C LEU A 371 -20.81 -6.11 14.99
N TYR A 372 -19.63 -6.04 14.37
CA TYR A 372 -18.40 -5.50 14.96
C TYR A 372 -18.48 -3.98 15.23
N ILE A 373 -19.14 -3.22 14.36
CA ILE A 373 -19.18 -1.74 14.46
C ILE A 373 -20.14 -1.25 15.55
N ASN A 374 -21.22 -1.99 15.82
CA ASN A 374 -22.21 -1.62 16.84
C ASN A 374 -21.73 -1.83 18.29
N GLN A 375 -20.51 -2.36 18.49
CA GLN A 375 -19.93 -2.61 19.82
C GLN A 375 -18.74 -1.71 20.16
N ILE A 376 -18.37 -0.77 19.27
CA ILE A 376 -17.25 0.18 19.46
C ILE A 376 -17.76 1.64 19.65
N GLN A 377 -19.08 1.81 19.84
CA GLN A 377 -19.64 2.96 20.58
C GLN A 377 -19.82 2.57 22.04
#